data_AF-E9FRS6-F1
#
_entry.id   AF-E9FRS6-F1
#
_cell.length_a   1.000
_cell.length_b   1.000
_cell.length_c   1.000
_cell.angle_alpha   90.00
_cell.angle_beta   90.00
_cell.angle_gamma   90.00
#
_symmetry.space_group_name_H-M   'P 1'
#
loop_
_entity.id
_entity.type
_entity.pdbx_description
1 polymer ?
#
loop_
_entity_poly.entity_id
_entity_poly.type
_entity_poly.pdbx_seq_one_letter_code
_entity_poly.pdbx_strand_id
1 'polypeptide(L)'
;MPVRRGHVAPQNSYIETIIRKFDELNRSFVVANALADGGPIIYCNERFCQMVGFSRAEIMQKPAVTEFLHGPLTSADSINQVRDVLSSAEEKQIDILYYKKDGK
;
A
#
# COMPACT_ATOMS: atom_id res chain seq x y z
N MET A 1 21.11 -36.93 -1.11
CA MET A 1 20.69 -36.03 0.00
C MET A 1 19.58 -35.13 -0.52
N PRO A 2 18.39 -35.03 0.09
CA PRO A 2 17.34 -34.15 -0.42
C PRO A 2 17.62 -32.71 0.02
N VAL A 3 17.61 -31.80 -0.95
CA VAL A 3 17.78 -30.36 -0.77
C VAL A 3 16.55 -29.79 -0.07
N ARG A 4 16.75 -29.08 1.04
CA ARG A 4 15.70 -28.35 1.75
C ARG A 4 15.18 -27.24 0.83
N ARG A 5 14.03 -27.45 0.18
CA ARG A 5 13.27 -26.40 -0.50
C ARG A 5 12.87 -25.37 0.55
N GLY A 6 13.54 -24.22 0.53
CA GLY A 6 13.12 -23.05 1.28
C GLY A 6 11.71 -22.66 0.85
N HIS A 7 10.90 -22.22 1.80
CA HIS A 7 9.59 -21.62 1.59
C HIS A 7 9.75 -20.26 0.89
N VAL A 8 10.20 -20.26 -0.36
CA VAL A 8 10.12 -19.10 -1.23
C VAL A 8 8.75 -19.18 -1.88
N ALA A 9 7.88 -18.24 -1.54
CA ALA A 9 6.60 -18.08 -2.22
C ALA A 9 6.84 -18.11 -3.74
N PRO A 10 6.02 -18.83 -4.53
CA PRO A 10 6.19 -18.86 -5.98
C PRO A 10 6.25 -17.42 -6.50
N GLN A 11 7.09 -17.15 -7.49
CA GLN A 11 7.11 -15.84 -8.15
C GLN A 11 5.68 -15.54 -8.62
N ASN A 12 4.97 -14.69 -7.88
CA ASN A 12 3.61 -14.31 -8.18
C ASN A 12 3.65 -13.37 -9.39
N SER A 13 3.71 -13.97 -10.58
CA SER A 13 3.63 -13.29 -11.88
C SER A 13 2.48 -12.29 -11.95
N TYR A 14 1.40 -12.53 -11.19
CA TYR A 14 0.28 -11.63 -11.04
C TYR A 14 0.65 -10.27 -10.43
N ILE A 15 1.38 -10.27 -9.31
CA ILE A 15 1.84 -9.02 -8.66
C ILE A 15 2.81 -8.30 -9.58
N GLU A 16 3.73 -9.03 -10.22
CA GLU A 16 4.69 -8.44 -11.16
C GLU A 16 4.00 -7.80 -12.40
N THR A 17 2.90 -8.40 -12.86
CA THR A 17 2.08 -7.89 -13.96
C THR A 17 1.36 -6.61 -13.56
N ILE A 18 0.77 -6.56 -12.36
CA ILE A 18 0.15 -5.36 -11.80
C ILE A 18 1.22 -4.26 -11.67
N ILE A 19 2.39 -4.59 -11.13
CA ILE A 19 3.49 -3.64 -10.96
C ILE A 19 3.87 -3.03 -12.31
N ARG A 20 4.16 -3.85 -13.32
CA ARG A 20 4.54 -3.36 -14.66
C ARG A 20 3.46 -2.45 -15.25
N LYS A 21 2.21 -2.89 -15.23
CA LYS A 21 1.09 -2.16 -15.85
C LYS A 21 0.88 -0.79 -15.21
N PHE A 22 0.97 -0.69 -13.88
CA PHE A 22 0.77 0.59 -13.19
C PHE A 22 2.00 1.51 -13.27
N ASP A 23 3.20 0.95 -13.43
CA ASP A 23 4.41 1.73 -13.63
C ASP A 23 4.43 2.40 -15.03
N GLU A 24 3.99 1.67 -16.07
CA GLU A 24 3.80 2.21 -17.44
C GLU A 24 2.81 3.38 -17.50
N LEU A 25 1.78 3.36 -16.64
CA LEU A 25 0.77 4.42 -16.56
C LEU A 25 1.22 5.65 -15.77
N ASN A 26 2.47 5.67 -15.29
CA ASN A 26 3.03 6.73 -14.46
C ASN A 26 2.22 7.03 -13.19
N ARG A 27 1.51 6.04 -12.62
CA ARG A 27 0.69 6.23 -11.41
C ARG A 27 1.48 5.98 -10.14
N SER A 28 1.03 6.53 -9.02
CA SER A 28 1.52 6.22 -7.67
C SER A 28 0.63 5.14 -7.07
N PHE A 29 1.19 4.04 -6.57
CA PHE A 29 0.40 2.95 -6.00
C PHE A 29 1.18 2.14 -4.95
N VAL A 30 0.39 1.46 -4.10
CA VAL A 30 0.87 0.49 -3.12
C VAL A 30 0.06 -0.80 -3.26
N VAL A 31 0.65 -1.92 -2.85
CA VAL A 31 -0.03 -3.22 -2.78
C VAL A 31 0.09 -3.73 -1.35
N ALA A 32 -1.01 -4.17 -0.77
CA ALA A 32 -1.07 -4.73 0.56
C ALA A 32 -1.58 -6.17 0.54
N ASN A 33 -1.21 -6.94 1.56
CA ASN A 33 -1.67 -8.31 1.73
C ASN A 33 -2.98 -8.33 2.52
N ALA A 34 -4.11 -8.47 1.81
CA ALA A 34 -5.44 -8.53 2.42
C ALA A 34 -5.68 -9.77 3.31
N LEU A 35 -4.88 -10.84 3.16
CA LEU A 35 -5.01 -12.07 3.94
C LEU A 35 -4.22 -12.02 5.26
N ALA A 36 -3.30 -11.07 5.41
CA ALA A 36 -2.53 -10.91 6.63
C ALA A 36 -3.23 -9.93 7.58
N ASP A 37 -3.16 -10.26 8.88
CA ASP A 37 -3.71 -9.42 9.94
C ASP A 37 -3.15 -7.99 9.86
N GLY A 38 -4.04 -6.99 9.90
CA GLY A 38 -3.69 -5.58 9.75
C GLY A 38 -3.40 -5.10 8.32
N GLY A 39 -3.51 -5.97 7.31
CA GLY A 39 -3.37 -5.61 5.90
C GLY A 39 -2.03 -4.92 5.56
N PRO A 40 -0.87 -5.53 5.85
CA PRO A 40 0.42 -4.89 5.68
C PRO A 40 0.75 -4.62 4.20
N ILE A 41 1.32 -3.45 3.92
CA ILE A 41 1.85 -3.09 2.61
C ILE A 41 3.04 -4.00 2.27
N ILE A 42 2.94 -4.70 1.14
CA ILE A 42 3.96 -5.63 0.62
C ILE A 42 4.72 -5.05 -0.58
N TYR A 43 4.23 -3.96 -1.16
CA TYR A 43 4.93 -3.26 -2.24
C TYR A 43 4.52 -1.79 -2.29
N CYS A 44 5.48 -0.92 -2.59
CA CYS A 44 5.24 0.47 -2.94
C CYS A 44 6.16 0.90 -4.08
N ASN A 45 5.60 1.58 -5.08
CA ASN A 45 6.40 2.09 -6.19
C ASN A 45 7.19 3.35 -5.79
N GLU A 46 8.24 3.65 -6.54
CA GLU A 46 9.13 4.78 -6.21
C GLU A 46 8.40 6.11 -6.27
N ARG A 47 7.47 6.26 -7.22
CA ARG A 47 6.65 7.47 -7.35
C ARG A 47 5.79 7.74 -6.12
N PHE A 48 5.17 6.71 -5.54
CA PHE A 48 4.45 6.86 -4.28
C PHE A 48 5.39 7.34 -3.17
N CYS A 49 6.57 6.73 -3.03
CA CYS A 49 7.58 7.13 -2.04
C CYS A 49 7.97 8.61 -2.19
N GLN A 50 8.23 9.07 -3.42
CA GLN A 50 8.54 10.46 -3.73
C GLN A 50 7.37 11.41 -3.46
N MET A 51 6.14 10.98 -3.78
CA MET A 51 4.92 11.76 -3.58
C MET A 51 4.67 12.06 -2.10
N VAL A 52 4.82 11.05 -1.24
CA VAL A 52 4.57 11.18 0.22
C VAL A 52 5.80 11.58 1.03
N GLY A 53 7.01 11.42 0.46
CA GLY A 53 8.29 11.75 1.11
C GLY A 53 8.79 10.70 2.11
N PHE A 54 8.18 9.52 2.15
CA PHE A 54 8.62 8.39 2.97
C PHE A 54 9.50 7.44 2.15
N SER A 55 10.53 6.88 2.77
CA SER A 55 11.33 5.84 2.12
C SER A 55 10.54 4.53 2.04
N ARG A 56 10.88 3.68 1.05
CA ARG A 56 10.27 2.35 0.92
C ARG A 56 10.34 1.54 2.22
N ALA A 57 11.46 1.60 2.94
CA ALA A 57 11.62 0.89 4.21
C ALA A 57 10.63 1.35 5.31
N GLU A 58 10.19 2.62 5.28
CA GLU A 58 9.23 3.16 6.25
C GLU A 58 7.78 2.80 5.91
N ILE A 59 7.48 2.60 4.62
CA ILE A 59 6.14 2.30 4.10
C ILE A 59 5.84 0.80 4.15
N MET A 60 6.84 -0.03 3.87
CA MET A 60 6.69 -1.49 3.88
C MET A 60 6.25 -1.97 5.25
N GLN A 61 5.35 -2.96 5.28
CA GLN A 61 4.75 -3.54 6.50
C GLN A 61 3.85 -2.59 7.31
N LYS A 62 3.63 -1.34 6.87
CA LYS A 62 2.60 -0.48 7.46
C LYS A 62 1.20 -0.93 7.03
N PRO A 63 0.15 -0.64 7.81
CA PRO A 63 -1.23 -0.93 7.41
C PRO A 63 -1.62 -0.21 6.10
N ALA A 64 -2.43 -0.87 5.27
CA ALA A 64 -2.95 -0.33 4.01
C ALA A 64 -3.81 0.93 4.16
N VAL A 65 -4.33 1.20 5.36
CA VAL A 65 -5.07 2.43 5.70
C VAL A 65 -4.15 3.66 5.65
N THR A 66 -2.82 3.47 5.64
CA THR A 66 -1.83 4.56 5.53
C THR A 66 -1.93 5.63 6.62
N GLU A 67 -2.11 5.20 7.87
CA GLU A 67 -2.29 6.09 9.02
C GLU A 67 -1.12 7.07 9.24
N PHE A 68 0.07 6.73 8.75
CA PHE A 68 1.24 7.61 8.78
C PHE A 68 1.13 8.84 7.86
N LEU A 69 0.14 8.87 6.96
CA LEU A 69 -0.19 10.00 6.10
C LEU A 69 -1.33 10.88 6.66
N HIS A 70 -1.97 10.45 7.74
CA HIS A 70 -3.05 11.20 8.35
C HIS A 70 -2.50 12.39 9.14
N GLY A 71 -3.25 13.47 9.19
CA GLY A 71 -2.92 14.63 10.01
C GLY A 71 -4.17 15.32 10.55
N PRO A 72 -4.01 16.51 11.15
CA PRO A 72 -5.06 17.13 11.98
C PRO A 72 -6.34 17.49 11.22
N LEU A 73 -6.26 17.73 9.91
CA LEU A 73 -7.42 18.04 9.07
C LEU A 73 -7.88 16.87 8.21
N THR A 74 -7.26 15.69 8.35
CA THR A 74 -7.75 14.48 7.67
C THR A 74 -9.12 14.11 8.24
N SER A 75 -10.15 14.10 7.38
CA SER A 75 -11.52 13.79 7.80
C SER A 75 -11.63 12.37 8.36
N ALA A 76 -12.20 12.23 9.56
CA ALA A 76 -12.48 10.94 10.18
C ALA A 76 -13.44 10.08 9.32
N ASP A 77 -14.35 10.74 8.58
CA ASP A 77 -15.26 10.06 7.65
C ASP A 77 -14.48 9.38 6.51
N SER A 78 -13.57 10.11 5.84
CA SER A 78 -12.72 9.55 4.78
C SER A 78 -11.87 8.37 5.29
N ILE A 79 -11.32 8.46 6.50
CA ILE A 79 -10.54 7.37 7.11
C ILE A 79 -11.43 6.14 7.32
N ASN A 80 -12.64 6.32 7.85
CA ASN A 80 -13.57 5.22 8.08
C ASN A 80 -14.02 4.59 6.76
N GLN A 81 -14.27 5.38 5.73
CA GLN A 81 -14.57 4.87 4.39
C GLN A 81 -13.43 4.00 3.84
N VAL A 82 -12.16 4.42 4.01
CA VAL A 82 -11.01 3.60 3.59
C VAL A 82 -10.97 2.27 4.35
N ARG A 83 -11.17 2.30 5.67
CA ARG A 83 -11.19 1.07 6.50
C ARG A 83 -12.29 0.10 6.10
N ASP A 84 -13.48 0.63 5.86
CA ASP A 84 -14.65 -0.15 5.47
C ASP A 84 -14.43 -0.84 4.13
N VAL A 85 -13.95 -0.10 3.12
CA VAL A 85 -13.64 -0.63 1.78
C VAL A 85 -12.57 -1.71 1.82
N LEU A 86 -11.50 -1.49 2.61
CA LEU A 86 -10.45 -2.50 2.79
C LEU A 86 -10.97 -3.77 3.48
N SER A 87 -11.98 -3.67 4.34
CA SER A 87 -12.58 -4.80 5.03
C SER A 87 -13.62 -5.54 4.18
N SER A 88 -14.37 -4.80 3.35
CA SER A 88 -15.37 -5.32 2.41
C SER A 88 -14.74 -5.92 1.14
N ALA A 89 -13.45 -5.62 0.88
CA ALA A 89 -12.73 -5.98 -0.34
C ALA A 89 -13.40 -5.47 -1.63
N GLU A 90 -14.04 -4.30 -1.54
CA GLU A 90 -14.72 -3.65 -2.66
C GLU A 90 -13.81 -2.62 -3.35
N GLU A 91 -14.09 -2.32 -4.62
CA GLU A 91 -13.44 -1.21 -5.32
C GLU A 91 -14.17 0.10 -5.03
N LYS A 92 -13.45 1.12 -4.54
CA LYS A 92 -14.02 2.45 -4.29
C LYS A 92 -13.00 3.56 -4.56
N GLN A 93 -13.47 4.69 -5.07
CA GLN A 93 -12.71 5.93 -5.14
C GLN A 93 -13.10 6.83 -3.96
N ILE A 94 -12.10 7.32 -3.23
CA ILE A 94 -12.27 8.18 -2.05
C ILE A 94 -11.30 9.35 -2.17
N ASP A 95 -11.81 10.56 -1.94
CA ASP A 95 -10.99 11.75 -1.75
C ASP A 95 -10.61 11.88 -0.26
N ILE A 96 -9.30 11.92 0.01
CA ILE A 96 -8.74 11.99 1.36
C ILE A 96 -7.58 12.98 1.40
N LEU A 97 -7.53 13.79 2.45
CA LEU A 97 -6.42 14.70 2.71
C LEU A 97 -5.28 13.96 3.41
N TYR A 98 -4.15 13.84 2.72
CA TYR A 98 -2.92 13.27 3.25
C TYR A 98 -1.82 14.32 3.41
N TYR A 99 -0.94 14.06 4.37
CA TYR A 99 0.21 14.88 4.71
C TYR A 99 1.49 14.18 4.29
N LYS A 100 2.43 14.93 3.72
CA LYS A 100 3.77 14.43 3.43
C LYS A 100 4.57 14.34 4.71
N LYS A 101 5.64 13.54 4.67
CA LYS A 101 6.58 13.38 5.80
C LYS A 101 7.15 14.72 6.31
N ASP A 102 7.35 15.69 5.41
CA ASP A 102 7.86 17.03 5.73
C ASP A 102 6.83 17.93 6.46
N GLY A 103 5.60 17.46 6.69
CA GLY A 103 4.54 18.23 7.36
C GLY A 103 3.83 19.23 6.44
N LYS A 104 4.01 19.11 5.13
CA LYS A 104 3.26 19.84 4.09
C LYS A 104 2.20 18.98 3.42
#